data_AF-A0A6N6K390-F1
#
_entry.id   AF-A0A6N6K390-F1
#
_cell.length_a   1.000
_cell.length_b   1.000
_cell.length_c   1.000
_cell.angle_alpha   90.00
_cell.angle_beta   90.00
_cell.angle_gamma   90.00
#
_symmetry.space_group_name_H-M   'P 1'
#
loop_
_entity.id
_entity.type
_entity.pdbx_description
1 polymer ?
#
loop_
_entity_poly.entity_id
_entity_poly.type
_entity_poly.pdbx_seq_one_letter_code
_entity_poly.pdbx_strand_id
1 'polypeptide(L)' 'MGLGMDMSRDELLEDRAAFIAGEIGGAVVELIIDGVVIDCEAIVDRLEAKRKTVGNMIHKGVLRDAAEFVRKGQ' A
#
# COMPACT_ATOMS: atom_id res chain seq x y z
N MET A 1 -28.28 19.66 10.45
CA MET A 1 -28.41 18.42 9.65
C MET A 1 -27.13 17.64 9.84
N GLY A 2 -27.18 16.50 10.53
CA GLY A 2 -26.01 15.67 10.76
C GLY A 2 -25.62 14.98 9.46
N LEU A 3 -24.40 15.23 8.98
CA LEU A 3 -23.79 14.44 7.91
C LEU A 3 -23.25 13.15 8.55
N GLY A 4 -24.16 12.24 8.88
CA GLY A 4 -23.80 10.84 8.99
C GLY A 4 -23.63 10.33 7.57
N MET A 5 -22.43 10.45 7.01
CA MET A 5 -22.08 9.75 5.78
C MET A 5 -22.01 8.28 6.14
N ASP A 6 -23.13 7.57 5.96
CA ASP A 6 -23.15 6.12 5.93
C ASP A 6 -22.46 5.69 4.63
N MET A 7 -21.12 5.64 4.68
CA MET A 7 -20.32 5.15 3.56
C MET A 7 -20.62 3.68 3.39
N SER A 8 -21.03 3.30 2.18
CA SER A 8 -21.35 1.91 1.92
C SER A 8 -20.09 1.05 2.08
N ARG A 9 -20.25 -0.18 2.59
CA ARG A 9 -19.13 -1.11 2.81
C ARG A 9 -18.25 -1.27 1.57
N ASP A 10 -18.83 -1.17 0.38
CA ASP A 10 -18.12 -1.31 -0.89
C ASP A 10 -17.23 -0.10 -1.20
N GLU A 11 -17.64 1.14 -0.85
CA GLU A 11 -16.83 2.36 -1.01
C GLU A 11 -15.59 2.32 -0.08
N LEU A 12 -15.76 1.82 1.14
CA LEU A 12 -14.66 1.61 2.09
C LEU A 12 -13.62 0.57 1.60
N LEU A 13 -14.07 -0.41 0.82
CA LEU A 13 -13.20 -1.44 0.24
C LEU A 13 -12.45 -0.91 -0.99
N GLU A 14 -13.12 -0.13 -1.85
CA GLU A 14 -12.49 0.54 -2.99
C GLU A 14 -11.41 1.54 -2.56
N ASP A 15 -11.68 2.35 -1.53
CA ASP A 15 -10.69 3.26 -0.97
C ASP A 15 -9.46 2.50 -0.48
N ARG A 16 -9.66 1.39 0.24
CA ARG A 16 -8.55 0.57 0.73
C ARG A 16 -7.75 -0.07 -0.41
N ALA A 17 -8.41 -0.52 -1.47
CA ALA A 17 -7.73 -1.06 -2.65
C ALA A 17 -6.91 0.02 -3.37
N ALA A 18 -7.44 1.24 -3.50
CA ALA A 18 -6.73 2.37 -4.07
C ALA A 18 -5.49 2.73 -3.25
N PHE A 19 -5.58 2.71 -1.91
CA PHE A 19 -4.41 2.92 -1.04
C PHE A 19 -3.36 1.82 -1.21
N ILE A 20 -3.76 0.54 -1.27
CA ILE A 20 -2.83 -0.57 -1.48
C ILE A 20 -2.12 -0.44 -2.84
N ALA A 21 -2.88 -0.21 -3.92
CA ALA A 21 -2.34 -0.01 -5.25
C ALA A 21 -1.41 1.21 -5.32
N GLY A 22 -1.78 2.30 -4.64
CA GLY A 22 -0.97 3.50 -4.53
C GLY A 22 0.37 3.28 -3.84
N GLU A 23 0.40 2.50 -2.76
CA GLU A 23 1.66 2.15 -2.09
C GLU A 23 2.55 1.24 -2.94
N ILE A 24 1.97 0.25 -3.63
CA ILE A 24 2.72 -0.62 -4.56
C ILE A 24 3.30 0.22 -5.70
N GLY A 25 2.49 1.06 -6.34
CA GLY A 25 2.93 1.94 -7.41
C GLY A 25 4.03 2.91 -6.95
N GLY A 26 3.90 3.47 -5.75
CA GLY A 26 4.94 4.30 -5.14
C GLY A 26 6.26 3.55 -4.97
N ALA A 27 6.23 2.32 -4.44
CA ALA A 27 7.42 1.49 -4.30
C ALA A 27 8.09 1.19 -5.65
N VAL A 28 7.30 0.89 -6.69
CA VAL A 28 7.81 0.68 -8.06
C VAL A 28 8.50 1.94 -8.59
N VAL A 29 7.90 3.11 -8.42
CA VAL A 29 8.49 4.39 -8.85
C VAL A 29 9.80 4.68 -8.11
N GLU A 30 9.84 4.43 -6.79
CA GLU A 30 11.07 4.60 -6.01
C GLU A 30 12.20 3.66 -6.50
N LEU A 31 11.89 2.41 -6.83
CA LEU A 31 12.88 1.48 -7.39
C LEU A 31 13.40 1.92 -8.77
N ILE A 32 12.53 2.48 -9.62
CA ILE A 32 12.91 3.06 -10.92
C ILE A 32 13.88 4.23 -10.72
N ILE A 33 13.57 5.14 -9.79
CA ILE A 33 14.42 6.29 -9.47
C ILE A 33 15.80 5.83 -9.01
N ASP A 34 15.86 4.77 -8.21
CA ASP A 34 17.10 4.22 -7.67
C ASP A 34 17.85 3.30 -8.65
N GLY A 35 17.29 3.06 -9.85
CA GLY A 35 17.90 2.20 -10.87
C GLY A 35 17.96 0.72 -10.47
N VAL A 36 17.10 0.28 -9.56
CA VAL A 36 17.04 -1.10 -9.06
C VAL A 36 16.15 -1.94 -9.97
N VAL A 37 16.55 -3.19 -10.20
CA VAL A 37 15.72 -4.16 -10.94
C VAL A 37 14.39 -4.35 -10.20
N ILE A 38 13.30 -4.26 -10.94
CA ILE A 38 11.96 -4.37 -10.38
C ILE A 38 11.55 -5.84 -10.42
N ASP A 39 11.49 -6.45 -9.25
CA ASP A 39 10.89 -7.76 -9.02
C ASP A 39 10.03 -7.74 -7.74
N CYS A 40 9.30 -8.83 -7.50
CA CYS A 40 8.41 -8.91 -6.34
C CYS A 40 9.15 -8.77 -5.01
N GLU A 41 10.38 -9.26 -4.90
CA GLU A 41 11.18 -9.18 -3.68
C GLU A 41 11.60 -7.73 -3.41
N ALA A 42 12.12 -7.03 -4.42
CA ALA A 42 12.51 -5.63 -4.32
C ALA A 42 11.33 -4.72 -3.92
N ILE A 43 10.14 -4.95 -4.48
CA ILE A 43 8.94 -4.20 -4.13
C ILE A 43 8.53 -4.49 -2.67
N VAL A 44 8.52 -5.75 -2.26
CA VAL A 44 8.19 -6.16 -0.88
C VAL A 44 9.16 -5.54 0.12
N ASP A 45 10.46 -5.60 -0.15
CA ASP A 45 11.48 -5.01 0.70
C ASP A 45 11.30 -3.50 0.84
N ARG A 46 10.97 -2.81 -0.26
CA ARG A 46 10.69 -1.37 -0.23
C ARG A 46 9.47 -1.04 0.64
N LEU A 47 8.38 -1.78 0.48
CA LEU A 47 7.17 -1.61 1.28
C LEU A 47 7.42 -1.89 2.78
N GLU A 48 8.20 -2.93 3.10
CA GLU A 48 8.58 -3.25 4.48
C GLU A 48 9.53 -2.22 5.09
N ALA A 49 10.48 -1.69 4.31
CA ALA A 49 11.34 -0.59 4.73
C ALA A 49 10.51 0.65 5.07
N LYS A 50 9.58 1.04 4.18
CA LYS A 50 8.66 2.16 4.41
C LYS A 50 7.81 1.93 5.66
N ARG A 51 7.26 0.73 5.85
CA ARG A 51 6.47 0.34 7.05
C ARG A 51 7.23 0.52 8.36
N LYS A 52 8.56 0.32 8.37
CA LYS A 52 9.40 0.54 9.57
C LYS A 52 9.56 2.02 9.90
N THR A 53 9.56 2.89 8.89
CA THR A 53 9.76 4.34 9.06
C THR A 53 8.48 5.12 9.41
N VAL A 54 7.33 4.67 8.91
CA VAL A 54 6.05 5.34 9.13
C VAL A 54 5.64 5.24 10.60
N GLY A 55 5.16 6.34 11.21
CA GLY A 55 4.62 6.35 12.58
C GLY A 55 3.14 5.96 12.67
N ASN A 56 2.38 6.18 11.60
CA ASN A 56 0.93 5.96 11.55
C ASN A 56 0.58 4.46 11.44
N MET A 57 -0.15 3.95 12.44
CA MET A 57 -0.52 2.52 12.51
C MET A 57 -1.46 2.08 11.37
N ILE A 58 -2.36 2.95 10.90
CA ILE A 58 -3.27 2.63 9.79
C ILE A 58 -2.48 2.48 8.48
N HIS A 59 -1.57 3.42 8.22
CA HIS A 59 -0.70 3.37 7.05
C HIS A 59 0.24 2.16 7.09
N LYS A 60 0.74 1.77 8.27
CA LYS A 60 1.47 0.49 8.44
C LYS A 60 0.64 -0.73 8.06
N GLY A 61 -0.67 -0.69 8.32
CA GLY A 61 -1.61 -1.72 7.89
C GLY A 61 -1.63 -1.84 6.37
N VAL A 62 -1.88 -0.73 5.68
CA VAL A 62 -1.87 -0.65 4.21
C VAL A 62 -0.55 -1.18 3.63
N LEU A 63 0.59 -0.75 4.15
CA LEU A 63 1.91 -1.19 3.69
C LEU A 63 2.14 -2.69 3.87
N ARG A 64 1.68 -3.26 4.99
CA ARG A 64 1.73 -4.72 5.23
C ARG A 64 0.87 -5.45 4.20
N ASP A 65 -0.34 -4.97 3.99
CA ASP A 65 -1.32 -5.64 3.12
C ASP A 65 -0.87 -5.53 1.65
N ALA A 66 -0.27 -4.40 1.25
CA ALA A 66 0.40 -4.23 -0.04
C ALA A 66 1.58 -5.20 -0.23
N ALA A 67 2.45 -5.33 0.76
CA ALA A 67 3.57 -6.28 0.69
C ALA A 67 3.07 -7.74 0.59
N GLU A 68 2.00 -8.07 1.32
CA GLU A 68 1.37 -9.38 1.24
C GLU A 68 0.76 -9.65 -0.14
N PHE A 69 0.08 -8.67 -0.72
CA PHE A 69 -0.48 -8.74 -2.07
C PHE A 69 0.61 -9.02 -3.12
N VAL A 70 1.73 -8.29 -3.08
CA VAL A 70 2.86 -8.49 -4.00
C VAL A 70 3.52 -9.86 -3.80
N ARG A 71 3.67 -10.32 -2.55
CA ARG A 71 4.29 -11.61 -2.22
C ARG A 71 3.44 -12.80 -2.68
N LYS A 72 2.12 -12.70 -2.60
CA LYS A 72 1.19 -13.79 -2.95
C LYS A 72 0.63 -13.69 -4.36
N GLY A 73 0.63 -12.49 -4.95
CA GLY A 73 -0.05 -12.20 -6.22
C GLY A 73 -1.58 -12.28 -6.13
N GLN A 74 -2.16 -12.01 -4.96
CA GLN A 74 -3.60 -12.19 -4.65
C GLN A 74 -4.16 -11.03 -3.84
#